data_AF-A0A370NG67-F1
#
_entry.id   AF-A0A370NG67-F1
#
_cell.length_a   1.000
_cell.length_b   1.000
_cell.length_c   1.000
_cell.angle_alpha   90.00
_cell.angle_beta   90.00
_cell.angle_gamma   90.00
#
_symmetry.space_group_name_H-M   'P 1'
#
loop_
_entity.id
_entity.type
_entity.pdbx_description
1 polymer ?
#
loop_
_entity_poly.entity_id
_entity_poly.type
_entity_poly.pdbx_seq_one_letter_code
_entity_poly.pdbx_strand_id
1 'polypeptide(L)'
;MNEASTGYPDLIAAATAVLVAEQSVSISLLQRKFRLDYNDALPLMDTLEKRGVVSAPHFNRFRTLTPAYMKPLATTPDMSKREKHIRRVFETALFLWEAHEEGQGGNTNAIRILSPYGNNANTRQQRNVVFTTLDHAPHRSLLTATSALANWLPHDRQGTVDHGDIMDELTALCLAENRGYQRITDREEKIERSYVRLARYIRRILTEDAPPNTEIFLHFIPNEFVPRGKGKNGSGWDEHVVPRKYHLQACLELFKGGWTIEDVARILRCSLTVVPITVEQSALLDSSLGNGGLGLKETMPDGWRIGIDCIYARLHKANIEFEPASETAACTC
;
A
#
# COMPACT_ATOMS: atom_id res chain seq x y z
N MET A 1 5.15 46.73 -19.20
CA MET A 1 5.29 45.42 -18.55
C MET A 1 5.28 44.39 -19.68
N ASN A 2 6.45 43.89 -20.06
CA ASN A 2 6.60 42.93 -21.14
C ASN A 2 6.24 41.53 -20.61
N GLU A 3 5.12 40.98 -21.07
CA GLU A 3 4.84 39.56 -20.96
C GLU A 3 5.86 38.82 -21.83
N ALA A 4 6.94 38.35 -21.21
CA ALA A 4 7.85 37.41 -21.83
C ALA A 4 7.09 36.10 -22.02
N SER A 5 6.50 35.93 -23.21
CA SER A 5 6.04 34.65 -23.75
C SER A 5 7.28 33.77 -24.01
N THR A 6 7.89 33.28 -22.94
CA THR A 6 9.04 32.37 -22.97
C THR A 6 8.58 30.97 -23.40
N GLY A 7 9.33 30.34 -24.30
CA GLY A 7 8.98 29.11 -25.01
C GLY A 7 8.80 27.86 -24.14
N TYR A 8 7.68 27.77 -23.42
CA TYR A 8 7.28 26.63 -22.60
C TYR A 8 6.19 25.68 -23.15
N PRO A 9 5.59 25.83 -24.35
CA PRO A 9 4.67 24.80 -24.86
C PRO A 9 5.31 23.42 -24.92
N ASP A 10 6.59 23.38 -25.28
CA ASP A 10 7.37 22.14 -25.39
C ASP A 10 7.64 21.51 -24.01
N LEU A 11 7.98 22.30 -22.99
CA LEU A 11 8.28 21.76 -21.66
C LEU A 11 7.04 21.13 -21.00
N ILE A 12 5.85 21.69 -21.17
CA ILE A 12 4.62 21.11 -20.62
C ILE A 12 4.32 19.76 -21.28
N ALA A 13 4.47 19.69 -22.62
CA ALA A 13 4.26 18.45 -23.36
C ALA A 13 5.30 17.39 -22.97
N ALA A 14 6.58 17.77 -22.88
CA ALA A 14 7.66 16.90 -22.45
C ALA A 14 7.47 16.41 -21.00
N ALA A 15 7.10 17.29 -20.07
CA ALA A 15 6.81 16.94 -18.69
C ALA A 15 5.62 15.98 -18.60
N THR A 16 4.54 16.25 -19.32
CA THR A 16 3.39 15.34 -19.44
C THR A 16 3.84 13.95 -19.90
N ALA A 17 4.64 13.88 -20.98
CA ALA A 17 5.14 12.63 -21.52
C ALA A 17 6.00 11.85 -20.49
N VAL A 18 6.86 12.55 -19.73
CA VAL A 18 7.68 11.94 -18.67
C VAL A 18 6.81 11.38 -17.54
N LEU A 19 5.85 12.16 -17.02
CA LEU A 19 4.98 11.69 -15.93
C LEU A 19 4.13 10.49 -16.37
N VAL A 20 3.61 10.50 -17.59
CA VAL A 20 2.85 9.39 -18.17
C VAL A 20 3.73 8.16 -18.43
N ALA A 21 4.96 8.35 -18.89
CA ALA A 21 5.88 7.24 -19.12
C ALA A 21 6.21 6.52 -17.82
N GLU A 22 6.57 7.29 -16.78
CA GLU A 22 7.01 6.82 -15.46
C GLU A 22 5.84 6.45 -14.53
N GLN A 23 4.61 6.84 -14.85
CA GLN A 23 3.41 6.69 -13.99
C GLN A 23 3.64 7.20 -12.56
N SER A 24 4.42 8.28 -12.43
CA SER A 24 4.79 8.86 -11.14
C SER A 24 4.71 10.38 -11.24
N VAL A 25 4.13 11.03 -10.23
CA VAL A 25 3.96 12.48 -10.17
C VAL A 25 4.67 13.04 -8.95
N SER A 26 5.85 13.61 -9.18
CA SER A 26 6.59 14.32 -8.13
C SER A 26 7.37 15.49 -8.70
N ILE A 27 7.54 16.54 -7.88
CA ILE A 27 8.37 17.69 -8.22
C ILE A 27 9.82 17.23 -8.45
N SER A 28 10.35 16.35 -7.58
CA SER A 28 11.71 15.82 -7.69
C SER A 28 11.96 15.04 -8.98
N LEU A 29 10.96 14.32 -9.52
CA LEU A 29 11.06 13.66 -10.82
C LEU A 29 11.25 14.70 -11.94
N LEU A 30 10.45 15.77 -11.93
CA LEU A 30 10.57 16.85 -12.91
C LEU A 30 11.92 17.57 -12.79
N GLN A 31 12.35 17.90 -11.57
CA GLN A 31 13.66 18.50 -11.32
C GLN A 31 14.79 17.64 -11.91
N ARG A 32 14.78 16.34 -11.66
CA ARG A 32 15.83 15.44 -12.16
C ARG A 32 15.79 15.26 -13.68
N LYS A 33 14.61 15.10 -14.27
CA LYS A 33 14.45 14.84 -15.70
C LYS A 33 14.74 16.06 -16.57
N PHE A 34 14.40 17.26 -16.08
CA PHE A 34 14.53 18.52 -16.82
C PHE A 34 15.62 19.45 -16.26
N ARG A 35 16.36 19.01 -15.23
CA ARG A 35 17.38 19.82 -14.52
C ARG A 35 16.83 21.16 -14.01
N LEU A 36 15.58 21.15 -13.54
CA LEU A 36 14.90 22.32 -12.97
C LEU A 36 15.24 22.45 -11.50
N ASP A 37 15.26 23.69 -11.01
CA ASP A 37 15.20 23.93 -9.58
C ASP A 37 13.77 23.73 -9.04
N TYR A 38 13.58 23.89 -7.74
CA TYR A 38 12.25 23.73 -7.13
C TYR A 38 11.28 24.84 -7.55
N ASN A 39 11.78 26.08 -7.68
CA ASN A 39 10.99 27.26 -7.99
C ASN A 39 10.46 27.23 -9.43
N ASP A 40 11.12 26.52 -10.34
CA ASP A 40 10.67 26.28 -11.70
C ASP A 40 9.76 25.05 -11.80
N ALA A 41 10.08 23.98 -11.08
CA ALA A 41 9.33 22.73 -11.15
C ALA A 41 7.94 22.82 -10.48
N LEU A 42 7.78 23.63 -9.44
CA LEU A 42 6.50 23.82 -8.76
C LEU A 42 5.45 24.52 -9.65
N PRO A 43 5.70 25.69 -10.27
CA PRO A 43 4.76 26.30 -11.22
C PRO A 43 4.45 25.42 -12.43
N LEU A 44 5.42 24.61 -12.89
CA LEU A 44 5.18 23.61 -13.93
C LEU A 44 4.17 22.55 -13.47
N MET A 45 4.32 22.03 -12.24
CA MET A 45 3.37 21.10 -11.65
C MET A 45 1.97 21.72 -11.50
N ASP A 46 1.88 22.97 -11.04
CA ASP A 46 0.59 23.68 -10.93
C ASP A 46 -0.05 23.93 -12.31
N THR A 47 0.78 24.14 -13.34
CA THR A 47 0.30 24.24 -14.73
C THR A 47 -0.24 22.91 -15.24
N LEU A 48 0.43 21.79 -14.92
CA LEU A 48 -0.05 20.45 -15.24
C LEU A 48 -1.37 20.14 -14.52
N GLU A 49 -1.56 20.62 -13.29
CA GLU A 49 -2.82 20.50 -12.54
C GLU A 49 -3.94 21.25 -13.24
N LYS A 50 -3.72 22.53 -13.58
CA LYS A 50 -4.70 23.36 -14.29
C LYS A 50 -5.11 22.78 -15.64
N ARG A 51 -4.22 22.02 -16.28
CA ARG A 51 -4.48 21.29 -17.53
C ARG A 51 -5.14 19.93 -17.34
N GLY A 52 -5.38 19.52 -16.10
CA GLY A 52 -5.98 18.23 -15.78
C GLY A 52 -5.06 17.04 -16.06
N VAL A 53 -3.74 17.24 -16.16
CA VAL A 53 -2.76 16.15 -16.30
C VAL A 53 -2.53 15.47 -14.96
N VAL A 54 -2.43 16.27 -13.90
CA VAL A 54 -2.27 15.81 -12.52
C VAL A 54 -3.45 16.23 -11.68
N SER A 55 -3.73 15.48 -10.62
CA SER A 55 -4.75 15.82 -9.63
C SER A 55 -4.37 17.07 -8.84
N ALA A 56 -5.38 17.68 -8.24
CA ALA A 56 -5.18 18.55 -7.09
C ALA A 56 -4.33 17.82 -6.01
N PRO A 57 -3.57 18.56 -5.19
CA PRO A 57 -2.82 17.95 -4.10
C PRO A 57 -3.77 17.25 -3.13
N HIS A 58 -3.53 15.95 -2.91
CA HIS A 58 -4.12 15.12 -1.86
C HIS A 58 -3.59 15.54 -0.48
N PHE A 59 -4.08 14.89 0.59
CA PHE A 59 -3.46 14.99 1.91
C PHE A 59 -1.95 14.71 1.81
N ASN A 60 -1.15 15.52 2.51
CA ASN A 60 0.31 15.56 2.43
C ASN A 60 0.91 16.07 1.11
N ARG A 61 0.15 16.88 0.34
CA ARG A 61 0.62 17.57 -0.89
C ARG A 61 1.07 16.63 -2.01
N PHE A 62 0.70 15.36 -1.93
CA PHE A 62 0.97 14.40 -2.98
C PHE A 62 -0.01 14.61 -4.15
N ARG A 63 0.43 14.36 -5.38
CA ARG A 63 -0.38 14.51 -6.60
C ARG A 63 -0.31 13.21 -7.38
N THR A 64 -1.34 12.87 -8.12
CA THR A 64 -1.33 11.74 -9.05
C THR A 64 -1.63 12.17 -10.47
N LEU A 65 -1.41 11.30 -11.46
CA LEU A 65 -2.00 11.49 -12.76
C LEU A 65 -3.53 11.49 -12.64
N THR A 66 -4.22 12.21 -13.52
CA THR A 66 -5.68 12.04 -13.63
C THR A 66 -5.99 10.77 -14.44
N PRO A 67 -7.21 10.20 -14.34
CA PRO A 67 -7.56 8.96 -15.01
C PRO A 67 -7.31 8.95 -16.53
N ALA A 68 -7.34 10.11 -17.20
CA ALA A 68 -7.06 10.23 -18.64
C ALA A 68 -5.59 9.96 -19.01
N TYR A 69 -4.67 10.07 -18.05
CA TYR A 69 -3.22 9.93 -18.24
C TYR A 69 -2.63 8.70 -17.51
N MET A 70 -3.43 8.06 -16.65
CA MET A 70 -3.07 6.80 -16.03
C MET A 70 -3.13 5.69 -17.08
N LYS A 71 -2.11 4.84 -17.11
CA LYS A 71 -2.18 3.59 -17.88
C LYS A 71 -3.21 2.72 -17.16
N PRO A 72 -4.33 2.32 -17.81
CA PRO A 72 -5.22 1.36 -17.22
C PRO A 72 -4.38 0.15 -16.84
N LEU A 73 -4.60 -0.41 -15.65
CA LEU A 73 -4.06 -1.74 -15.40
C LEU A 73 -4.64 -2.61 -16.51
N ALA A 74 -3.77 -3.15 -17.38
CA ALA A 74 -4.19 -4.10 -18.39
C ALA A 74 -5.13 -5.08 -17.70
N THR A 75 -6.33 -5.29 -18.25
CA THR A 75 -7.35 -6.19 -17.71
C THR A 75 -6.62 -7.40 -17.14
N THR A 76 -6.68 -7.57 -15.82
CA THR A 76 -5.77 -8.44 -15.07
C THR A 76 -5.65 -9.75 -15.83
N PRO A 77 -4.48 -10.01 -16.47
CA PRO A 77 -4.33 -11.22 -17.26
C PRO A 77 -4.69 -12.39 -16.34
N ASP A 78 -5.50 -13.33 -16.83
CA ASP A 78 -5.78 -14.53 -16.06
C ASP A 78 -4.45 -15.27 -15.87
N MET A 79 -3.82 -15.07 -14.71
CA MET A 79 -2.54 -15.68 -14.41
C MET A 79 -2.75 -17.18 -14.37
N SER A 80 -1.91 -17.91 -15.12
CA SER A 80 -1.87 -19.36 -15.05
C SER A 80 -1.60 -19.82 -13.61
N LYS A 81 -2.00 -21.06 -13.29
CA LYS A 81 -1.71 -21.67 -11.98
C LYS A 81 -0.21 -21.61 -11.64
N ARG A 82 0.64 -21.78 -12.65
CA ARG A 82 2.11 -21.69 -12.53
C ARG A 82 2.55 -20.28 -12.15
N GLU A 83 2.08 -19.24 -12.85
CA GLU A 83 2.43 -17.84 -12.52
C GLU A 83 1.94 -17.45 -11.12
N LYS A 84 0.72 -17.84 -10.74
CA LYS A 84 0.20 -17.62 -9.37
C LYS A 84 1.09 -18.31 -8.33
N HIS A 85 1.56 -19.52 -8.61
CA HIS A 85 2.48 -20.24 -7.72
C HIS A 85 3.82 -19.51 -7.57
N ILE A 86 4.49 -19.19 -8.69
CA ILE A 86 5.76 -18.46 -8.72
C ILE A 86 5.65 -17.15 -7.94
N ARG A 87 4.59 -16.38 -8.19
CA ARG A 87 4.35 -15.11 -7.50
C ARG A 87 4.18 -15.31 -5.99
N ARG A 88 3.45 -16.35 -5.56
CA ARG A 88 3.28 -16.69 -4.13
C ARG A 88 4.58 -17.07 -3.45
N VAL A 89 5.45 -17.85 -4.12
CA VAL A 89 6.79 -18.17 -3.59
C VAL A 89 7.59 -16.88 -3.40
N PHE A 90 7.67 -16.05 -4.44
CA PHE A 90 8.38 -14.77 -4.41
C PHE A 90 7.87 -13.85 -3.30
N GLU A 91 6.56 -13.57 -3.23
CA GLU A 91 5.99 -12.65 -2.24
C GLU A 91 6.16 -13.15 -0.80
N THR A 92 6.09 -14.47 -0.58
CA THR A 92 6.35 -15.07 0.73
C THR A 92 7.81 -14.90 1.13
N ALA A 93 8.74 -15.16 0.20
CA ALA A 93 10.17 -14.99 0.44
C ALA A 93 10.53 -13.52 0.68
N LEU A 94 9.97 -12.60 -0.10
CA LEU A 94 10.16 -11.16 0.06
C LEU A 94 9.65 -10.66 1.41
N PHE A 95 8.46 -11.08 1.85
CA PHE A 95 7.96 -10.76 3.18
C PHE A 95 8.88 -11.26 4.30
N LEU A 96 9.36 -12.51 4.20
CA LEU A 96 10.26 -13.09 5.19
C LEU A 96 11.63 -12.40 5.19
N TRP A 97 12.14 -12.04 4.02
CA TRP A 97 13.39 -11.32 3.85
C TRP A 97 13.31 -9.92 4.49
N GLU A 98 12.24 -9.18 4.23
CA GLU A 98 11.97 -7.89 4.87
C GLU A 98 11.80 -8.01 6.40
N ALA A 99 11.07 -9.02 6.87
CA ALA A 99 10.93 -9.26 8.31
C ALA A 99 12.30 -9.56 8.96
N HIS A 100 13.18 -10.31 8.27
CA HIS A 100 14.54 -10.58 8.73
C HIS A 100 15.39 -9.30 8.80
N GLU A 101 15.34 -8.46 7.77
CA GLU A 101 15.99 -7.13 7.78
C GLU A 101 15.56 -6.28 8.98
N GLU A 102 14.28 -6.34 9.35
CA GLU A 102 13.68 -5.59 10.46
C GLU A 102 13.96 -6.22 11.85
N GLY A 103 14.63 -7.39 11.88
CA GLY A 103 14.87 -8.16 13.10
C GLY A 103 13.60 -8.76 13.71
N GLN A 104 12.58 -9.01 12.89
CA GLN A 104 11.29 -9.56 13.29
C GLN A 104 11.09 -10.98 12.79
N GLY A 105 10.29 -11.77 13.52
CA GLY A 105 9.95 -13.14 13.14
C GLY A 105 8.88 -13.26 12.05
N GLY A 106 8.32 -12.14 11.56
CA GLY A 106 7.17 -12.12 10.65
C GLY A 106 5.86 -12.59 11.31
N ASN A 107 4.74 -11.98 10.91
CA ASN A 107 3.41 -12.40 11.37
C ASN A 107 3.03 -13.75 10.72
N THR A 108 2.71 -14.76 11.53
CA THR A 108 2.39 -16.11 11.03
C THR A 108 1.13 -16.16 10.17
N ASN A 109 0.15 -15.28 10.41
CA ASN A 109 -1.04 -15.20 9.57
C ASN A 109 -0.73 -14.53 8.22
N ALA A 110 0.15 -13.51 8.20
CA ALA A 110 0.65 -12.96 6.93
C ALA A 110 1.37 -14.03 6.09
N ILE A 111 2.29 -14.80 6.71
CA ILE A 111 2.98 -15.89 6.01
C ILE A 111 1.98 -16.92 5.47
N ARG A 112 0.96 -17.30 6.26
CA ARG A 112 -0.08 -18.24 5.83
C ARG A 112 -0.83 -17.74 4.59
N ILE A 113 -1.19 -16.46 4.58
CA ILE A 113 -1.94 -15.82 3.50
C ILE A 113 -1.08 -15.68 2.23
N LEU A 114 0.20 -15.32 2.38
CA LEU A 114 1.10 -15.16 1.24
C LEU A 114 1.53 -16.50 0.62
N SER A 115 1.64 -17.53 1.46
CA SER A 115 2.18 -18.84 1.12
C SER A 115 1.47 -19.49 -0.07
N PRO A 116 2.22 -20.20 -0.94
CA PRO A 116 1.64 -20.99 -2.03
C PRO A 116 0.64 -22.04 -1.54
N TYR A 117 0.76 -22.52 -0.30
CA TYR A 117 -0.15 -23.51 0.30
C TYR A 117 -1.34 -22.93 1.07
N GLY A 118 -1.45 -21.59 1.16
CA GLY A 118 -2.52 -20.92 1.89
C GLY A 118 -2.70 -21.45 3.32
N ASN A 119 -3.91 -21.86 3.68
CA ASN A 119 -4.24 -22.34 5.03
C ASN A 119 -3.48 -23.61 5.46
N ASN A 120 -2.94 -24.38 4.53
CA ASN A 120 -2.16 -25.60 4.82
C ASN A 120 -0.66 -25.32 5.04
N ALA A 121 -0.24 -24.05 5.02
CA ALA A 121 1.15 -23.67 5.15
C ALA A 121 1.73 -24.02 6.54
N ASN A 122 2.88 -24.71 6.56
CA ASN A 122 3.71 -24.80 7.76
C ASN A 122 4.56 -23.52 7.90
N THR A 123 3.92 -22.45 8.37
CA THR A 123 4.51 -21.10 8.43
C THR A 123 5.80 -21.04 9.25
N ARG A 124 5.89 -21.83 10.33
CA ARG A 124 7.10 -21.95 11.15
C ARG A 124 8.26 -22.55 10.36
N GLN A 125 8.03 -23.63 9.60
CA GLN A 125 9.07 -24.25 8.80
C GLN A 125 9.50 -23.36 7.62
N GLN A 126 8.56 -22.75 6.90
CA GLN A 126 8.86 -21.77 5.84
C GLN A 126 9.78 -20.65 6.34
N ARG A 127 9.43 -20.05 7.49
CA ARG A 127 10.26 -19.03 8.13
C ARG A 127 11.64 -19.57 8.49
N ASN A 128 11.70 -20.71 9.18
CA ASN A 128 12.97 -21.26 9.65
C ASN A 128 13.92 -21.56 8.50
N VAL A 129 13.42 -22.08 7.38
CA VAL A 129 14.21 -22.36 6.18
C VAL A 129 14.81 -21.07 5.62
N VAL A 130 13.98 -20.05 5.42
CA VAL A 130 14.45 -18.76 4.88
C VAL A 130 15.44 -18.10 5.83
N PHE A 131 15.13 -18.02 7.12
CA PHE A 131 15.96 -17.32 8.11
C PHE A 131 17.30 -18.03 8.32
N THR A 132 17.30 -19.36 8.46
CA THR A 132 18.54 -20.14 8.58
C THR A 132 19.42 -19.94 7.36
N THR A 133 18.83 -19.92 6.15
CA THR A 133 19.60 -19.68 4.92
C THR A 133 20.19 -18.27 4.92
N LEU A 134 19.41 -17.25 5.27
CA LEU A 134 19.89 -15.87 5.33
C LEU A 134 20.98 -15.66 6.40
N ASP A 135 20.90 -16.34 7.54
CA ASP A 135 21.90 -16.20 8.60
C ASP A 135 23.28 -16.73 8.19
N HIS A 136 23.32 -17.75 7.31
CA HIS A 136 24.57 -18.37 6.83
C HIS A 136 25.03 -17.86 5.46
N ALA A 137 24.18 -17.11 4.74
CA ALA A 137 24.51 -16.61 3.41
C ALA A 137 25.41 -15.35 3.46
N PRO A 138 26.49 -15.27 2.66
CA PRO A 138 27.41 -14.13 2.68
C PRO A 138 26.77 -12.81 2.24
N HIS A 139 25.77 -12.87 1.34
CA HIS A 139 25.15 -11.68 0.74
C HIS A 139 23.68 -11.47 1.13
N ARG A 140 23.09 -12.41 1.90
CA ARG A 140 21.69 -12.38 2.37
C ARG A 140 20.69 -11.86 1.33
N SER A 141 20.80 -12.30 0.07
CA SER A 141 20.01 -11.71 -1.01
C SER A 141 18.57 -12.22 -1.01
N LEU A 142 17.67 -11.45 -1.62
CA LEU A 142 16.30 -11.89 -1.87
C LEU A 142 16.27 -13.18 -2.71
N LEU A 143 17.14 -13.30 -3.71
CA LEU A 143 17.26 -14.52 -4.51
C LEU A 143 17.63 -15.74 -3.65
N THR A 144 18.52 -15.58 -2.67
CA THR A 144 18.87 -16.65 -1.73
C THR A 144 17.66 -17.06 -0.88
N ALA A 145 16.89 -16.10 -0.34
CA ALA A 145 15.66 -16.39 0.40
C ALA A 145 14.61 -17.11 -0.46
N THR A 146 14.39 -16.62 -1.68
CA THR A 146 13.44 -17.17 -2.64
C THR A 146 13.82 -18.59 -3.06
N SER A 147 15.10 -18.82 -3.39
CA SER A 147 15.62 -20.14 -3.76
C SER A 147 15.47 -21.15 -2.62
N ALA A 148 15.79 -20.73 -1.38
CA ALA A 148 15.65 -21.59 -0.21
C ALA A 148 14.18 -21.98 0.03
N LEU A 149 13.26 -21.02 -0.08
CA LEU A 149 11.84 -21.32 0.05
C LEU A 149 11.36 -22.25 -1.08
N ALA A 150 11.70 -21.95 -2.33
CA ALA A 150 11.34 -22.76 -3.50
C ALA A 150 11.82 -24.20 -3.37
N ASN A 151 13.09 -24.40 -2.98
CA ASN A 151 13.69 -25.74 -2.78
C ASN A 151 13.02 -26.52 -1.64
N TRP A 152 12.56 -25.83 -0.60
CA TRP A 152 11.93 -26.47 0.54
C TRP A 152 10.49 -26.87 0.31
N LEU A 153 9.73 -26.10 -0.48
CA LEU A 153 8.34 -26.37 -0.79
C LEU A 153 8.25 -27.75 -1.49
N PRO A 154 7.76 -28.82 -0.82
CA PRO A 154 7.77 -30.15 -1.41
C PRO A 154 6.91 -30.19 -2.68
N HIS A 155 7.36 -30.96 -3.67
CA HIS A 155 6.68 -31.21 -4.94
C HIS A 155 5.30 -31.89 -4.81
N ASP A 156 4.93 -32.32 -3.59
CA ASP A 156 4.03 -33.46 -3.37
C ASP A 156 2.61 -33.11 -2.92
N ARG A 157 2.14 -31.86 -3.11
CA ARG A 157 0.75 -31.51 -2.73
C ARG A 157 -0.11 -30.80 -3.77
N GLN A 158 0.36 -30.58 -4.99
CA GLN A 158 -0.50 -30.24 -6.14
C GLN A 158 0.34 -30.19 -7.43
N GLY A 159 0.20 -31.22 -8.27
CA GLY A 159 0.53 -31.24 -9.71
C GLY A 159 1.64 -30.32 -10.23
N THR A 160 2.83 -30.90 -10.38
CA THR A 160 3.73 -30.73 -11.54
C THR A 160 4.03 -29.30 -11.99
N VAL A 161 4.62 -28.48 -11.13
CA VAL A 161 5.52 -27.44 -11.62
C VAL A 161 6.92 -27.95 -11.29
N ASP A 162 7.71 -28.33 -12.31
CA ASP A 162 9.10 -28.71 -12.10
C ASP A 162 9.85 -27.49 -11.54
N HIS A 163 10.72 -27.73 -10.56
CA HIS A 163 11.44 -26.67 -9.86
C HIS A 163 12.53 -26.06 -10.75
N GLY A 164 13.20 -26.89 -11.55
CA GLY A 164 14.13 -26.41 -12.57
C GLY A 164 13.46 -25.42 -13.53
N ASP A 165 12.15 -25.57 -13.74
CA ASP A 165 11.40 -24.73 -14.64
C ASP A 165 11.09 -23.33 -14.08
N ILE A 166 11.09 -23.08 -12.76
CA ILE A 166 10.60 -21.78 -12.21
C ILE A 166 11.70 -20.82 -11.74
N MET A 167 12.94 -21.28 -11.66
CA MET A 167 14.02 -20.49 -11.07
C MET A 167 14.41 -19.28 -11.92
N ASP A 168 14.26 -19.36 -13.24
CA ASP A 168 14.54 -18.23 -14.13
C ASP A 168 13.54 -17.09 -13.93
N GLU A 169 12.23 -17.38 -13.80
CA GLU A 169 11.23 -16.36 -13.51
C GLU A 169 11.36 -15.80 -12.09
N LEU A 170 11.65 -16.65 -11.09
CA LEU A 170 11.92 -16.17 -9.74
C LEU A 170 13.14 -15.25 -9.70
N THR A 171 14.17 -15.56 -10.48
CA THR A 171 15.37 -14.70 -10.64
C THR A 171 14.99 -13.36 -11.27
N ALA A 172 14.20 -13.36 -12.34
CA ALA A 172 13.73 -12.14 -12.97
C ALA A 172 12.92 -11.25 -12.00
N LEU A 173 12.03 -11.85 -11.19
CA LEU A 173 11.28 -11.12 -10.15
C LEU A 173 12.20 -10.55 -9.06
N CYS A 174 13.19 -11.32 -8.60
CA CYS A 174 14.15 -10.84 -7.60
C CYS A 174 15.05 -9.72 -8.13
N LEU A 175 15.44 -9.78 -9.40
CA LEU A 175 16.22 -8.72 -10.06
C LEU A 175 15.43 -7.42 -10.19
N ALA A 176 14.10 -7.49 -10.37
CA ALA A 176 13.25 -6.31 -10.49
C ALA A 176 13.17 -5.47 -9.20
N GLU A 177 13.30 -6.11 -8.03
CA GLU A 177 13.32 -5.41 -6.73
C GLU A 177 14.67 -4.71 -6.44
N ASN A 178 15.72 -5.06 -7.19
CA ASN A 178 17.06 -4.46 -7.23
C ASN A 178 17.52 -3.69 -5.97
N ARG A 179 17.52 -4.33 -4.80
CA ARG A 179 18.05 -3.73 -3.56
C ARG A 179 18.88 -4.70 -2.74
N GLY A 180 19.96 -4.19 -2.16
CA GLY A 180 20.82 -4.95 -1.25
C GLY A 180 20.16 -5.19 0.10
N TYR A 181 20.62 -6.22 0.81
CA TYR A 181 20.20 -6.47 2.19
C TYR A 181 20.68 -5.35 3.10
N GLN A 182 19.78 -4.80 3.89
CA GLN A 182 20.10 -3.81 4.90
C GLN A 182 19.36 -4.11 6.19
N ARG A 183 20.08 -4.11 7.33
CA ARG A 183 19.41 -4.19 8.63
C ARG A 183 18.65 -2.90 8.89
N ILE A 184 17.35 -3.00 9.12
CA ILE A 184 16.47 -1.86 9.36
C ILE A 184 16.20 -1.72 10.85
N THR A 185 16.75 -0.67 11.43
CA THR A 185 16.52 -0.29 12.83
C THR A 185 15.64 0.94 12.95
N ASP A 186 15.59 1.78 11.92
CA ASP A 186 14.76 2.97 11.91
C ASP A 186 13.27 2.61 11.99
N ARG A 187 12.53 3.34 12.84
CA ARG A 187 11.12 3.03 13.11
C ARG A 187 10.22 3.48 11.95
N GLU A 188 10.45 4.64 11.36
CA GLU A 188 9.60 5.13 10.28
C GLU A 188 9.80 4.30 9.02
N GLU A 189 11.02 3.84 8.72
CA GLU A 189 11.25 2.90 7.63
C GLU A 189 10.49 1.58 7.81
N LYS A 190 10.43 1.03 9.04
CA LYS A 190 9.60 -0.15 9.35
C LYS A 190 8.12 0.11 9.10
N ILE A 191 7.64 1.29 9.47
CA ILE A 191 6.25 1.68 9.23
C ILE A 191 5.98 1.73 7.73
N GLU A 192 6.79 2.48 6.96
CA GLU A 192 6.63 2.60 5.51
C GLU A 192 6.61 1.22 4.83
N ARG A 193 7.55 0.34 5.18
CA ARG A 193 7.59 -1.04 4.66
C ARG A 193 6.35 -1.85 5.02
N SER A 194 5.80 -1.69 6.22
CA SER A 194 4.51 -2.32 6.60
C SER A 194 3.35 -1.88 5.72
N TYR A 195 3.24 -0.59 5.40
CA TYR A 195 2.19 -0.09 4.49
C TYR A 195 2.41 -0.54 3.04
N VAL A 196 3.67 -0.60 2.58
CA VAL A 196 4.02 -1.13 1.24
C VAL A 196 3.71 -2.63 1.13
N ARG A 197 3.96 -3.42 2.19
CA ARG A 197 3.57 -4.84 2.25
C ARG A 197 2.06 -5.01 2.16
N LEU A 198 1.30 -4.22 2.90
CA LEU A 198 -0.17 -4.24 2.84
C LEU A 198 -0.67 -3.88 1.43
N ALA A 199 -0.15 -2.80 0.83
CA ALA A 199 -0.54 -2.36 -0.52
C ALA A 199 -0.22 -3.42 -1.58
N ARG A 200 0.95 -4.07 -1.51
CA ARG A 200 1.29 -5.23 -2.35
C ARG A 200 0.26 -6.34 -2.21
N TYR A 201 -0.11 -6.72 -1.00
CA TYR A 201 -1.12 -7.75 -0.79
C TYR A 201 -2.49 -7.37 -1.36
N ILE A 202 -2.93 -6.11 -1.18
CA ILE A 202 -4.20 -5.64 -1.76
C ILE A 202 -4.15 -5.72 -3.29
N ARG A 203 -3.03 -5.36 -3.92
CA ARG A 203 -2.87 -5.53 -5.37
C ARG A 203 -3.00 -6.98 -5.82
N ARG A 204 -2.53 -7.94 -5.02
CA ARG A 204 -2.65 -9.38 -5.30
C ARG A 204 -4.10 -9.87 -5.31
N ILE A 205 -5.00 -9.26 -4.52
CA ILE A 205 -6.44 -9.56 -4.59
C ILE A 205 -6.97 -9.33 -6.01
N LEU A 206 -6.51 -8.29 -6.69
CA LEU A 206 -6.90 -8.03 -8.09
C LEU A 206 -6.23 -8.99 -9.07
N THR A 207 -4.93 -9.22 -8.94
CA THR A 207 -4.16 -9.94 -9.97
C THR A 207 -4.24 -11.46 -9.85
N GLU A 208 -4.45 -11.98 -8.64
CA GLU A 208 -4.42 -13.42 -8.37
C GLU A 208 -5.79 -14.01 -7.99
N ASP A 209 -6.85 -13.19 -7.95
CA ASP A 209 -8.16 -13.55 -7.41
C ASP A 209 -8.06 -14.07 -5.97
N ALA A 210 -7.19 -13.44 -5.17
CA ALA A 210 -7.07 -13.78 -3.75
C ALA A 210 -8.32 -13.28 -3.01
N PRO A 211 -8.87 -14.04 -2.05
CA PRO A 211 -10.08 -13.63 -1.36
C PRO A 211 -9.84 -12.35 -0.55
N PRO A 212 -10.75 -11.36 -0.62
CA PRO A 212 -10.65 -10.15 0.17
C PRO A 212 -10.78 -10.48 1.67
N ASN A 213 -9.83 -10.02 2.48
CA ASN A 213 -9.85 -10.20 3.93
C ASN A 213 -9.42 -8.88 4.59
N THR A 214 -10.20 -8.35 5.54
CA THR A 214 -9.89 -7.11 6.27
C THR A 214 -8.96 -7.32 7.48
N GLU A 215 -8.69 -8.57 7.86
CA GLU A 215 -7.70 -8.90 8.89
C GLU A 215 -6.26 -8.67 8.43
N ILE A 216 -6.04 -8.56 7.11
CA ILE A 216 -4.72 -8.29 6.52
C ILE A 216 -4.08 -7.02 7.10
N PHE A 217 -4.89 -6.03 7.47
CA PHE A 217 -4.42 -4.80 8.10
C PHE A 217 -3.70 -5.10 9.42
N LEU A 218 -4.24 -6.03 10.22
CA LEU A 218 -3.66 -6.46 11.50
C LEU A 218 -2.43 -7.36 11.32
N HIS A 219 -2.32 -8.01 10.17
CA HIS A 219 -1.23 -8.95 9.90
C HIS A 219 0.01 -8.26 9.31
N PHE A 220 -0.19 -7.21 8.51
CA PHE A 220 0.89 -6.46 7.85
C PHE A 220 1.29 -5.18 8.60
N ILE A 221 0.39 -4.61 9.40
CA ILE A 221 0.66 -3.38 10.15
C ILE A 221 0.54 -3.69 11.66
N PRO A 222 1.68 -3.73 12.38
CA PRO A 222 1.67 -3.78 13.83
C PRO A 222 0.82 -2.66 14.44
N ASN A 223 0.08 -2.95 15.51
CA ASN A 223 -0.87 -2.00 16.10
C ASN A 223 -0.16 -0.72 16.60
N GLU A 224 1.08 -0.83 17.04
CA GLU A 224 1.94 0.28 17.46
C GLU A 224 2.40 1.20 16.32
N PHE A 225 2.16 0.81 15.05
CA PHE A 225 2.46 1.63 13.87
C PHE A 225 1.25 2.44 13.39
N VAL A 226 0.05 2.10 13.86
CA VAL A 226 -1.17 2.84 13.51
C VAL A 226 -1.27 4.09 14.39
N PRO A 227 -1.32 5.30 13.83
CA PRO A 227 -1.53 6.53 14.60
C PRO A 227 -2.80 6.47 15.44
N ARG A 228 -2.72 7.02 16.66
CA ARG A 228 -3.82 7.01 17.62
C ARG A 228 -4.17 8.42 18.07
N GLY A 229 -5.42 8.82 17.83
CA GLY A 229 -6.02 9.99 18.44
C GLY A 229 -6.53 9.70 19.85
N LYS A 230 -7.30 10.63 20.42
CA LYS A 230 -7.93 10.46 21.75
C LYS A 230 -9.40 10.84 21.69
N GLY A 231 -10.30 9.95 22.11
CA GLY A 231 -11.69 10.32 22.33
C GLY A 231 -11.85 11.11 23.63
N LYS A 232 -12.71 12.13 23.65
CA LYS A 232 -12.93 12.97 24.84
C LYS A 232 -13.86 12.35 25.88
N ASN A 233 -14.74 11.44 25.48
CA ASN A 233 -15.79 10.88 26.33
C ASN A 233 -15.41 9.51 26.95
N GLY A 234 -14.11 9.21 26.99
CA GLY A 234 -13.58 7.93 27.51
C GLY A 234 -13.26 6.90 26.42
N SER A 235 -12.69 5.78 26.85
CA SER A 235 -12.26 4.67 25.98
C SER A 235 -13.06 3.41 26.26
N GLY A 236 -13.58 2.77 25.23
CA GLY A 236 -14.16 1.42 25.30
C GLY A 236 -13.98 0.61 24.03
N TRP A 237 -13.70 1.27 22.90
CA TRP A 237 -13.57 0.67 21.60
C TRP A 237 -12.54 1.42 20.75
N ASP A 238 -11.58 0.69 20.16
CA ASP A 238 -10.59 1.25 19.24
C ASP A 238 -11.19 1.36 17.82
N GLU A 239 -11.72 2.52 17.50
CA GLU A 239 -12.42 2.74 16.23
C GLU A 239 -11.47 3.23 15.14
N HIS A 240 -11.49 2.58 13.98
CA HIS A 240 -10.73 3.05 12.81
C HIS A 240 -11.49 4.23 12.17
N VAL A 241 -10.86 5.41 12.05
CA VAL A 241 -11.54 6.62 11.56
C VAL A 241 -12.13 6.45 10.15
N VAL A 242 -11.41 5.70 9.30
CA VAL A 242 -11.88 5.16 8.03
C VAL A 242 -11.97 3.62 8.17
N PRO A 243 -13.14 3.00 7.91
CA PRO A 243 -13.30 1.55 8.04
C PRO A 243 -12.28 0.76 7.21
N ARG A 244 -11.73 -0.33 7.77
CA ARG A 244 -10.81 -1.23 7.05
C ARG A 244 -11.42 -1.82 5.77
N LYS A 245 -12.71 -2.15 5.79
CA LYS A 245 -13.41 -2.64 4.58
C LYS A 245 -13.49 -1.58 3.49
N TYR A 246 -13.78 -0.34 3.87
CA TYR A 246 -13.75 0.80 2.96
C TYR A 246 -12.34 0.98 2.37
N HIS A 247 -11.30 0.99 3.21
CA HIS A 247 -9.90 1.07 2.74
C HIS A 247 -9.59 0.00 1.70
N LEU A 248 -9.96 -1.27 1.98
CA LEU A 248 -9.72 -2.37 1.06
C LEU A 248 -10.39 -2.10 -0.30
N GLN A 249 -11.68 -1.78 -0.31
CA GLN A 249 -12.43 -1.50 -1.55
C GLN A 249 -11.86 -0.30 -2.30
N ALA A 250 -11.61 0.82 -1.60
CA ALA A 250 -11.05 2.02 -2.20
C ALA A 250 -9.67 1.76 -2.81
N CYS A 251 -8.79 1.01 -2.14
CA CYS A 251 -7.48 0.66 -2.67
C CYS A 251 -7.57 -0.24 -3.90
N LEU A 252 -8.54 -1.18 -3.95
CA LEU A 252 -8.79 -1.98 -5.14
C LEU A 252 -9.22 -1.10 -6.33
N GLU A 253 -10.07 -0.11 -6.11
CA GLU A 253 -10.47 0.85 -7.15
C GLU A 253 -9.31 1.76 -7.59
N LEU A 254 -8.46 2.21 -6.66
CA LEU A 254 -7.24 2.96 -6.99
C LEU A 254 -6.31 2.13 -7.88
N PHE A 255 -6.07 0.87 -7.54
CA PHE A 255 -5.26 -0.03 -8.38
C PHE A 255 -5.90 -0.25 -9.76
N LYS A 256 -7.22 -0.49 -9.86
CA LYS A 256 -7.89 -0.58 -11.16
C LYS A 256 -7.71 0.70 -11.99
N GLY A 257 -7.66 1.85 -11.32
CA GLY A 257 -7.34 3.16 -11.91
C GLY A 257 -5.88 3.37 -12.30
N GLY A 258 -4.97 2.41 -12.09
CA GLY A 258 -3.57 2.51 -12.48
C GLY A 258 -2.63 3.01 -11.38
N TRP A 259 -3.10 3.17 -10.14
CA TRP A 259 -2.25 3.65 -9.05
C TRP A 259 -1.12 2.66 -8.71
N THR A 260 0.03 3.20 -8.32
CA THR A 260 1.21 2.41 -7.93
C THR A 260 1.05 1.84 -6.52
N ILE A 261 1.88 0.86 -6.16
CA ILE A 261 1.91 0.28 -4.80
C ILE A 261 2.27 1.37 -3.78
N GLU A 262 3.25 2.20 -4.12
CA GLU A 262 3.80 3.25 -3.28
C GLU A 262 2.76 4.33 -3.02
N ASP A 263 1.98 4.71 -4.04
CA ASP A 263 0.93 5.71 -3.88
C ASP A 263 -0.22 5.20 -3.02
N VAL A 264 -0.65 3.95 -3.22
CA VAL A 264 -1.66 3.32 -2.36
C VAL A 264 -1.16 3.16 -0.92
N ALA A 265 0.10 2.75 -0.73
CA ALA A 265 0.72 2.67 0.60
C ALA A 265 0.74 4.02 1.31
N ARG A 266 1.04 5.10 0.59
CA ARG A 266 1.03 6.47 1.12
C ARG A 266 -0.38 6.90 1.53
N ILE A 267 -1.40 6.61 0.71
CA ILE A 267 -2.80 6.89 1.05
C ILE A 267 -3.18 6.14 2.33
N LEU A 268 -2.90 4.83 2.41
CA LEU A 268 -3.17 4.02 3.59
C LEU A 268 -2.46 4.57 4.83
N ARG A 269 -1.20 5.01 4.71
CA ARG A 269 -0.44 5.61 5.83
C ARG A 269 -1.12 6.86 6.38
N CYS A 270 -1.74 7.65 5.51
CA CYS A 270 -2.40 8.90 5.89
C CYS A 270 -3.80 8.68 6.47
N SER A 271 -4.53 7.64 6.04
CA SER A 271 -5.93 7.44 6.37
C SER A 271 -6.20 6.34 7.40
N LEU A 272 -5.25 5.41 7.61
CA LEU A 272 -5.38 4.37 8.63
C LEU A 272 -4.99 4.92 10.00
N THR A 273 -5.99 5.41 10.73
CA THR A 273 -5.87 5.98 12.08
C THR A 273 -6.93 5.40 12.99
N VAL A 274 -6.63 5.28 14.28
CA VAL A 274 -7.57 4.81 15.30
C VAL A 274 -7.86 5.92 16.30
N VAL A 275 -9.12 6.04 16.71
CA VAL A 275 -9.55 6.90 17.82
C VAL A 275 -10.32 6.02 18.81
N PRO A 276 -9.88 5.93 20.08
CA PRO A 276 -10.68 5.28 21.11
C PRO A 276 -11.98 6.05 21.34
N ILE A 277 -13.12 5.36 21.28
CA ILE A 277 -14.46 5.91 21.52
C ILE A 277 -15.23 5.00 22.49
N THR A 278 -16.42 5.41 22.93
CA THR A 278 -17.28 4.53 23.75
C THR A 278 -17.98 3.47 22.92
N VAL A 279 -18.49 2.42 23.56
CA VAL A 279 -19.26 1.36 22.88
C VAL A 279 -20.54 1.92 22.27
N GLU A 280 -21.19 2.88 22.93
CA GLU A 280 -22.40 3.55 22.45
C GLU A 280 -22.11 4.40 21.21
N GLN A 281 -20.96 5.09 21.18
CA GLN A 281 -20.52 5.86 20.01
C GLN A 281 -20.20 4.95 18.84
N SER A 282 -19.53 3.81 19.08
CA SER A 282 -19.30 2.80 18.04
C SER A 282 -20.63 2.22 17.51
N ALA A 283 -21.58 1.89 18.40
CA ALA A 283 -22.90 1.41 18.03
C ALA A 283 -23.70 2.44 17.21
N LEU A 284 -23.58 3.73 17.52
CA LEU A 284 -24.17 4.82 16.75
C LEU A 284 -23.62 4.89 15.32
N LEU A 285 -22.30 4.72 15.15
CA LEU A 285 -21.66 4.67 13.82
C LEU A 285 -22.14 3.44 13.03
N ASP A 286 -22.16 2.28 13.69
CA ASP A 286 -22.37 0.98 13.04
C ASP A 286 -23.83 0.67 12.71
N SER A 287 -24.77 1.04 13.59
CA SER A 287 -26.18 0.67 13.45
C SER A 287 -26.81 1.33 12.23
N SER A 288 -27.78 0.66 11.60
CA SER A 288 -28.49 1.22 10.45
C SER A 288 -29.32 2.46 10.84
N LEU A 289 -29.68 3.28 9.84
CA LEU A 289 -30.57 4.42 10.04
C LEU A 289 -31.91 4.02 10.69
N GLY A 290 -32.46 2.85 10.30
CA GLY A 290 -33.70 2.33 10.88
C GLY A 290 -33.59 1.94 12.36
N ASN A 291 -32.38 1.71 12.85
CA ASN A 291 -32.07 1.39 14.25
C ASN A 291 -31.49 2.60 15.01
N GLY A 292 -31.64 3.82 14.47
CA GLY A 292 -31.14 5.05 15.09
C GLY A 292 -29.63 5.28 14.97
N GLY A 293 -28.92 4.48 14.17
CA GLY A 293 -27.50 4.69 13.86
C GLY A 293 -27.28 5.44 12.54
N LEU A 294 -26.04 5.48 12.08
CA LEU A 294 -25.64 6.17 10.84
C LEU A 294 -25.37 5.24 9.65
N GLY A 295 -25.27 3.93 9.87
CA GLY A 295 -24.99 2.94 8.83
C GLY A 295 -23.57 3.05 8.25
N LEU A 296 -22.59 3.52 9.03
CA LEU A 296 -21.22 3.83 8.60
C LEU A 296 -20.20 2.78 9.07
N LYS A 297 -20.65 1.58 9.44
CA LYS A 297 -19.78 0.46 9.86
C LYS A 297 -18.67 0.16 8.85
N GLU A 298 -19.02 0.21 7.57
CA GLU A 298 -18.17 -0.23 6.46
C GLU A 298 -18.00 0.83 5.37
N THR A 299 -18.59 2.02 5.58
CA THR A 299 -18.68 3.09 4.58
C THR A 299 -18.23 4.42 5.17
N MET A 300 -17.93 5.36 4.28
CA MET A 300 -17.70 6.77 4.62
C MET A 300 -18.96 7.60 4.28
N PRO A 301 -19.08 8.84 4.79
CA PRO A 301 -20.17 9.73 4.39
C PRO A 301 -20.29 9.90 2.86
N ASP A 302 -21.50 10.15 2.38
CA ASP A 302 -21.76 10.29 0.93
C ASP A 302 -20.89 11.38 0.30
N GLY A 303 -20.33 11.06 -0.87
CA GLY A 303 -19.44 11.96 -1.59
C GLY A 303 -18.02 12.07 -1.04
N TRP A 304 -17.69 11.38 0.06
CA TRP A 304 -16.34 11.37 0.62
C TRP A 304 -15.35 10.66 -0.32
N ARG A 305 -14.20 11.30 -0.56
CA ARG A 305 -13.14 10.83 -1.44
C ARG A 305 -11.86 10.56 -0.67
N ILE A 306 -11.35 9.34 -0.82
CA ILE A 306 -10.10 8.91 -0.22
C ILE A 306 -8.93 9.79 -0.68
N GLY A 307 -8.08 10.20 0.26
CA GLY A 307 -6.93 11.06 -0.03
C GLY A 307 -7.27 12.54 -0.22
N ILE A 308 -8.54 12.94 -0.27
CA ILE A 308 -8.96 14.33 -0.53
C ILE A 308 -9.78 14.92 0.62
N ASP A 309 -10.78 14.20 1.13
CA ASP A 309 -11.69 14.70 2.15
C ASP A 309 -11.29 14.21 3.57
N CYS A 310 -11.60 14.98 4.62
CA CYS A 310 -11.12 14.74 5.99
C CYS A 310 -11.32 13.28 6.45
N ILE A 311 -10.25 12.62 6.89
CA ILE A 311 -10.29 11.20 7.32
C ILE A 311 -11.19 10.98 8.54
N TYR A 312 -11.48 12.04 9.30
CA TYR A 312 -12.34 12.02 10.47
C TYR A 312 -13.81 12.35 10.16
N ALA A 313 -14.19 12.52 8.89
CA ALA A 313 -15.55 12.89 8.46
C ALA A 313 -16.65 12.00 9.08
N ARG A 314 -16.37 10.72 9.29
CA ARG A 314 -17.31 9.78 9.91
C ARG A 314 -17.58 10.12 11.38
N LEU A 315 -16.56 10.53 12.14
CA LEU A 315 -16.71 10.96 13.53
C LEU A 315 -17.43 12.32 13.63
N HIS A 316 -17.12 13.26 12.73
CA HIS A 316 -17.84 14.54 12.64
C HIS A 316 -19.32 14.34 12.36
N LYS A 317 -19.68 13.45 11.44
CA LYS A 317 -21.08 13.13 11.14
C LYS A 317 -21.84 12.57 12.34
N ALA A 318 -21.15 11.94 13.28
CA ALA A 318 -21.70 11.42 14.53
C ALA A 318 -21.62 12.40 15.71
N ASN A 319 -21.10 13.63 15.52
CA ASN A 319 -20.80 14.57 16.58
C ASN A 319 -19.95 13.97 17.72
N ILE A 320 -19.01 13.07 17.39
CA ILE A 320 -18.08 12.49 18.36
C ILE A 320 -16.91 13.46 18.52
N GLU A 321 -16.64 13.87 19.76
CA GLU A 321 -15.50 14.72 20.07
C GLU A 321 -14.21 13.91 20.28
N PHE A 322 -13.12 14.37 19.66
CA PHE A 322 -11.80 13.73 19.74
C PHE A 322 -10.66 14.74 19.55
N GLU A 323 -9.44 14.30 19.86
CA GLU A 323 -8.18 14.91 19.47
C GLU A 323 -7.54 14.05 18.36
N PRO A 324 -7.18 14.62 17.19
CA PRO A 324 -6.56 13.85 16.11
C PRO A 324 -5.17 13.34 16.52
N ALA A 325 -4.72 12.25 15.88
CA ALA A 325 -3.36 11.76 16.09
C ALA A 325 -2.34 12.79 15.58
N SER A 326 -1.27 13.04 16.34
CA SER A 326 -0.24 14.03 16.01
C SER A 326 0.49 13.75 14.69
N GLU A 327 0.56 12.48 14.29
CA GLU A 327 1.26 11.98 13.10
C GLU A 327 0.38 12.04 11.84
N THR A 328 -0.89 12.41 11.98
CA THR A 328 -1.85 12.48 10.87
C THR A 328 -2.07 13.91 10.44
N ALA A 329 -2.50 14.10 9.19
CA ALA A 329 -2.86 15.43 8.70
C ALA A 329 -3.91 16.07 9.64
N ALA A 330 -3.79 17.38 9.86
CA ALA A 330 -4.72 18.12 10.69
C ALA A 330 -6.16 17.91 10.21
N CYS A 331 -7.08 17.74 11.16
CA CYS A 331 -8.51 17.77 10.89
C CYS A 331 -8.86 19.05 10.14
N THR A 332 -9.47 18.94 8.96
CA THR A 332 -9.80 20.08 8.09
C THR A 332 -11.27 20.49 8.16
N CYS A 333 -12.06 19.87 9.05
CA CYS A 333 -13.49 20.11 9.23
C CYS A 333 -13.78 21.02 10.42
#